data_AF-A0A6A5UJQ8-F1
#
_entry.id   AF-A0A6A5UJQ8-F1
#
_cell.length_a   1.000
_cell.length_b   1.000
_cell.length_c   1.000
_cell.angle_alpha   90.00
_cell.angle_beta   90.00
_cell.angle_gamma   90.00
#
_symmetry.space_group_name_H-M   'P 1'
#
loop_
_entity.id
_entity.type
_entity.pdbx_description
1 polymer ?
#
loop_
_entity_poly.entity_id
_entity_poly.type
_entity_poly.pdbx_seq_one_letter_code
_entity_poly.pdbx_strand_id
1 'polypeptide(L)'
;MATESDPTTMHVTVVLNKPEDWQAWIFLRKDVAQQHDLWQYCNPDVATADLPLLTEPVEPMAHQYKVTKVPGTIYADADLNDNEFRRYQFAYDRYEKQYTRYLKQKQALQNLNTDISTTIAKRHIYLLHNKDTPHARLVSLKKHLAPSTAVHRRDLIDNYRTSACVPRQSHTI
;
A
#
# COMPACT_ATOMS: atom_id res chain seq x y z
N MET A 1 37.02 -10.58 -7.43
CA MET A 1 35.56 -10.64 -7.65
C MET A 1 35.02 -9.25 -7.37
N ALA A 2 34.51 -8.57 -8.39
CA ALA A 2 34.05 -7.19 -8.29
C ALA A 2 32.64 -7.15 -7.70
N THR A 3 32.47 -6.38 -6.64
CA THR A 3 31.18 -5.93 -6.11
C THR A 3 30.49 -5.05 -7.13
N GLU A 4 29.42 -5.55 -7.74
CA GLU A 4 28.46 -4.73 -8.49
C GLU A 4 27.73 -3.81 -7.51
N SER A 5 27.97 -2.51 -7.66
CA SER A 5 27.23 -1.46 -6.97
C SER A 5 25.79 -1.42 -7.49
N ASP A 6 24.85 -1.65 -6.58
CA ASP A 6 23.42 -1.52 -6.74
C ASP A 6 23.06 -0.12 -7.30
N PRO A 7 22.22 0.03 -8.33
CA PRO A 7 21.86 1.35 -8.85
C PRO A 7 21.11 2.14 -7.78
N THR A 8 21.74 3.23 -7.33
CA THR A 8 21.13 4.25 -6.47
C THR A 8 19.81 4.71 -7.08
N THR A 9 18.70 4.17 -6.59
CA THR A 9 17.36 4.60 -6.96
C THR A 9 17.20 6.04 -6.48
N MET A 10 17.18 7.00 -7.40
CA MET A 10 16.93 8.41 -7.09
C MET A 10 15.49 8.57 -6.62
N HIS A 11 15.25 8.45 -5.32
CA HIS A 11 13.94 8.74 -4.74
C HIS A 11 13.72 10.25 -4.73
N VAL A 12 12.85 10.73 -5.63
CA VAL A 12 12.35 12.11 -5.56
C VAL A 12 11.47 12.22 -4.32
N THR A 13 11.96 12.89 -3.29
CA THR A 13 11.22 13.11 -2.04
C THR A 13 10.47 14.45 -2.10
N VAL A 14 9.18 14.38 -2.40
CA VAL A 14 8.29 15.55 -2.25
C VAL A 14 7.85 15.63 -0.79
N VAL A 15 8.00 16.82 -0.18
CA VAL A 15 7.50 17.13 1.17
C VAL A 15 6.16 17.85 1.07
N LEU A 16 5.13 17.34 1.75
CA LEU A 16 3.80 17.96 1.76
C LEU A 16 3.80 19.17 2.70
N ASN A 17 3.86 20.36 2.13
CA ASN A 17 3.91 21.61 2.89
C ASN A 17 2.70 22.50 2.58
N LYS A 18 2.38 22.67 1.31
CA LYS A 18 1.30 23.53 0.80
C LYS A 18 0.36 22.71 -0.10
N PRO A 19 -0.86 23.21 -0.38
CA PRO A 19 -1.83 22.44 -1.17
C PRO A 19 -1.35 22.03 -2.56
N GLU A 20 -0.54 22.87 -3.20
CA GLU A 20 0.06 22.58 -4.52
C GLU A 20 0.92 21.29 -4.52
N ASP A 21 1.53 20.94 -3.38
CA ASP A 21 2.37 19.75 -3.26
C ASP A 21 1.53 18.46 -3.24
N TRP A 22 0.22 18.56 -2.93
CA TRP A 22 -0.66 17.44 -2.67
C TRP A 22 -0.64 16.40 -3.79
N GLN A 23 -0.78 16.83 -5.04
CA GLN A 23 -0.95 15.92 -6.17
C GLN A 23 0.31 15.09 -6.44
N ALA A 24 1.48 15.73 -6.42
CA ALA A 24 2.76 15.03 -6.58
C ALA A 24 3.05 14.15 -5.35
N TRP A 25 2.74 14.64 -4.16
CA TRP A 25 2.98 13.92 -2.91
C TRP A 25 2.14 12.66 -2.79
N ILE A 26 0.82 12.74 -3.07
CA ILE A 26 -0.09 11.59 -2.99
C ILE A 26 0.22 10.56 -4.08
N PHE A 27 0.65 11.01 -5.25
CA PHE A 27 1.05 10.12 -6.35
C PHE A 27 2.20 9.20 -5.94
N LEU A 28 3.25 9.74 -5.30
CA LEU A 28 4.39 8.93 -4.84
C LEU A 28 3.98 7.90 -3.78
N ARG A 29 3.09 8.25 -2.85
CA ARG A 29 2.61 7.32 -1.81
C ARG A 29 1.71 6.25 -2.40
N LYS A 30 0.92 6.62 -3.40
CA LYS A 30 0.13 5.68 -4.18
C LYS A 30 1.03 4.68 -4.90
N ASP A 31 2.11 5.12 -5.53
CA ASP A 31 3.06 4.24 -6.20
C ASP A 31 3.70 3.24 -5.21
N VAL A 32 4.21 3.72 -4.08
CA VAL A 32 4.75 2.87 -2.99
C VAL A 32 3.71 1.86 -2.50
N ALA A 33 2.45 2.29 -2.30
CA ALA A 33 1.39 1.38 -1.89
C ALA A 33 1.05 0.34 -2.98
N GLN A 34 1.07 0.73 -4.25
CA GLN A 34 0.79 -0.17 -5.38
C GLN A 34 1.87 -1.23 -5.56
N GLN A 35 3.14 -0.91 -5.31
CA GLN A 35 4.24 -1.88 -5.33
C GLN A 35 4.04 -3.06 -4.36
N HIS A 36 3.22 -2.86 -3.32
CA HIS A 36 2.90 -3.88 -2.31
C HIS A 36 1.43 -4.36 -2.36
N ASP A 37 0.66 -4.02 -3.40
CA ASP A 37 -0.79 -4.29 -3.51
C ASP A 37 -1.63 -3.72 -2.34
N LEU A 38 -1.18 -2.60 -1.77
CA LEU A 38 -1.75 -2.01 -0.56
C LEU A 38 -2.73 -0.89 -0.78
N TRP A 39 -2.77 -0.26 -1.97
CA TRP A 39 -3.54 0.97 -2.18
C TRP A 39 -5.02 0.83 -1.82
N GLN A 40 -5.61 -0.34 -2.07
CA GLN A 40 -6.98 -0.66 -1.70
C GLN A 40 -7.28 -0.53 -0.19
N TYR A 41 -6.29 -0.71 0.68
CA TYR A 41 -6.42 -0.63 2.14
C TYR A 41 -6.17 0.79 2.69
N CYS A 42 -5.60 1.69 1.89
CA CYS A 42 -5.22 3.03 2.36
C CYS A 42 -5.80 4.19 1.53
N ASN A 43 -6.55 3.90 0.46
CA ASN A 43 -7.08 4.92 -0.44
C ASN A 43 -7.97 5.95 0.28
N PRO A 44 -7.57 7.24 0.35
CA PRO A 44 -8.35 8.29 1.03
C PRO A 44 -9.60 8.74 0.27
N ASP A 45 -9.82 8.26 -0.95
CA ASP A 45 -11.04 8.51 -1.73
C ASP A 45 -12.18 7.55 -1.34
N VAL A 46 -11.86 6.45 -0.63
CA VAL A 46 -12.81 5.42 -0.23
C VAL A 46 -13.22 5.65 1.22
N ALA A 47 -14.51 5.48 1.52
CA ALA A 47 -15.02 5.59 2.87
C ALA A 47 -14.47 4.46 3.75
N THR A 48 -14.25 4.73 5.05
CA THR A 48 -13.66 3.75 5.97
C THR A 48 -14.47 2.45 6.06
N ALA A 49 -15.80 2.53 5.88
CA ALA A 49 -16.69 1.36 5.90
C ALA A 49 -16.52 0.43 4.69
N ASP A 50 -16.03 0.95 3.56
CA ASP A 50 -15.88 0.21 2.30
C ASP A 50 -14.46 -0.32 2.09
N LEU A 51 -13.55 -0.08 3.05
CA LEU A 51 -12.18 -0.57 2.97
C LEU A 51 -12.14 -2.08 3.19
N PRO A 52 -11.42 -2.83 2.34
CA PRO A 52 -11.13 -4.22 2.64
C PRO A 52 -10.29 -4.31 3.92
N LEU A 53 -10.49 -5.37 4.68
CA LEU A 53 -9.64 -5.68 5.83
C LEU A 53 -8.51 -6.61 5.39
N LEU A 54 -7.27 -6.27 5.75
CA LEU A 54 -6.15 -7.18 5.57
C LEU A 54 -6.26 -8.31 6.61
N THR A 55 -6.78 -9.45 6.18
CA THR A 55 -6.98 -10.62 7.05
C THR A 55 -5.80 -11.58 6.99
N GLU A 56 -5.44 -12.11 8.15
CA GLU A 56 -4.48 -13.20 8.26
C GLU A 56 -5.06 -14.46 7.59
N PRO A 57 -4.29 -15.16 6.73
CA PRO A 57 -4.75 -16.40 6.14
C PRO A 57 -4.96 -17.46 7.22
N VAL A 58 -5.92 -18.35 7.01
CA VAL A 58 -6.25 -19.41 7.96
C VAL A 58 -5.32 -20.59 7.74
N GLU A 59 -4.66 -21.02 8.81
CA GLU A 59 -3.82 -22.23 8.79
C GLU A 59 -4.68 -23.47 8.51
N PRO A 60 -4.33 -24.27 7.49
CA PRO A 60 -5.04 -25.50 7.19
C PRO A 60 -4.76 -26.53 8.29
N MET A 61 -5.80 -27.25 8.71
CA MET A 61 -5.67 -28.26 9.76
C MET A 61 -5.82 -29.66 9.14
N ALA A 62 -4.95 -30.60 9.51
CA ALA A 62 -4.93 -31.97 8.99
C ALA A 62 -6.32 -32.65 8.98
N HIS A 63 -7.09 -32.52 10.06
CA HIS A 63 -8.44 -33.09 10.17
C HIS A 63 -9.44 -32.58 9.11
N GLN A 64 -9.19 -31.44 8.47
CA GLN A 64 -10.02 -30.92 7.39
C GLN A 64 -9.90 -31.79 6.12
N TYR A 65 -8.77 -32.45 5.94
CA TYR A 65 -8.43 -33.24 4.74
C TYR A 65 -8.71 -34.74 4.90
N LYS A 66 -8.97 -35.19 6.13
CA LYS A 66 -9.46 -36.54 6.41
C LYS A 66 -10.85 -36.72 5.81
N VAL A 67 -11.03 -37.73 4.95
CA VAL A 67 -12.33 -38.03 4.32
C VAL A 67 -13.21 -38.83 5.28
N THR A 68 -12.65 -39.89 5.87
CA THR A 68 -13.36 -40.73 6.83
C THR A 68 -13.23 -40.15 8.23
N LYS A 69 -14.26 -39.44 8.68
CA LYS A 69 -14.31 -38.83 10.01
C LYS A 69 -15.23 -39.64 10.92
N VAL A 70 -14.70 -40.01 12.08
CA VAL A 70 -15.43 -40.61 13.19
C VAL A 70 -15.85 -39.47 14.13
N PRO A 71 -17.14 -39.37 14.50
CA PRO A 71 -17.60 -38.35 15.44
C PRO A 71 -16.84 -38.43 16.76
N GLY A 72 -16.35 -37.28 17.24
CA GLY A 72 -15.61 -37.20 18.51
C GLY A 72 -14.11 -37.53 18.42
N THR A 73 -13.58 -37.85 17.25
CA THR A 73 -12.15 -38.10 17.04
C THR A 73 -11.45 -36.88 16.44
N ILE A 74 -10.33 -36.48 17.03
CA ILE A 74 -9.43 -35.46 16.48
C ILE A 74 -8.35 -36.20 15.70
N TYR A 75 -8.18 -35.83 14.43
CA TYR A 75 -7.19 -36.43 13.54
C TYR A 75 -5.93 -35.57 13.49
N ALA A 76 -4.78 -36.20 13.69
CA ALA A 76 -3.45 -35.63 13.51
C ALA A 76 -2.88 -36.00 12.14
N ASP A 77 -1.75 -35.40 11.77
CA ASP A 77 -1.09 -35.60 10.48
C ASP A 77 -0.81 -37.08 10.17
N ALA A 78 -0.47 -37.87 11.19
CA ALA A 78 -0.19 -39.30 11.08
C ALA A 78 -1.43 -40.15 10.74
N ASP A 79 -2.64 -39.61 10.92
CA ASP A 79 -3.88 -40.31 10.62
C ASP A 79 -4.30 -40.17 9.15
N LEU A 80 -3.63 -39.32 8.36
CA LEU A 80 -3.92 -39.13 6.94
C LEU A 80 -3.27 -40.24 6.12
N ASN A 81 -4.00 -40.75 5.12
CA ASN A 81 -3.36 -41.57 4.08
C ASN A 81 -2.55 -40.70 3.11
N ASP A 82 -1.75 -41.32 2.25
CA ASP A 82 -0.86 -40.62 1.31
C ASP A 82 -1.56 -39.55 0.46
N ASN A 83 -2.79 -39.81 0.00
CA ASN A 83 -3.53 -38.85 -0.83
C ASN A 83 -4.11 -37.70 0.01
N GLU A 84 -4.65 -38.01 1.19
CA GLU A 84 -5.13 -37.00 2.15
C GLU A 84 -3.96 -36.10 2.58
N PHE A 85 -2.81 -36.69 2.90
CA PHE A 85 -1.60 -35.99 3.29
C PHE A 85 -1.06 -35.09 2.17
N ARG A 86 -1.03 -35.57 0.91
CA ARG A 86 -0.67 -34.73 -0.25
C ARG A 86 -1.57 -33.51 -0.41
N ARG A 87 -2.89 -33.67 -0.22
CA ARG A 87 -3.84 -32.54 -0.30
C ARG A 87 -3.64 -31.54 0.83
N TYR A 88 -3.38 -32.03 2.04
CA TYR A 88 -3.02 -31.20 3.19
C TYR A 88 -1.71 -30.44 2.95
N GLN A 89 -0.65 -31.12 2.50
CA GLN A 89 0.64 -30.51 2.19
C GLN A 89 0.51 -29.41 1.13
N PHE A 90 -0.21 -29.67 0.04
CA PHE A 90 -0.45 -28.65 -0.99
C PHE A 90 -1.18 -27.42 -0.43
N ALA A 91 -2.14 -27.61 0.49
CA ALA A 91 -2.84 -26.51 1.13
C ALA A 91 -1.94 -25.74 2.11
N TYR A 92 -1.09 -26.45 2.86
CA TYR A 92 -0.13 -25.86 3.77
C TYR A 92 0.91 -25.01 3.02
N ASP A 93 1.48 -25.51 1.93
CA ASP A 93 2.39 -24.76 1.05
C ASP A 93 1.72 -23.48 0.50
N ARG A 94 0.44 -23.58 0.14
CA ARG A 94 -0.35 -22.42 -0.32
C ARG A 94 -0.61 -21.43 0.82
N TYR A 95 -0.84 -21.91 2.04
CA TYR A 95 -0.99 -21.09 3.23
C TYR A 95 0.30 -20.34 3.54
N GLU A 96 1.45 -21.01 3.56
CA GLU A 96 2.75 -20.39 3.86
C GLU A 96 3.07 -19.24 2.89
N LYS A 97 2.79 -19.42 1.59
CA LYS A 97 2.92 -18.37 0.58
C LYS A 97 2.00 -17.17 0.85
N GLN A 98 0.75 -17.43 1.21
CA GLN A 98 -0.22 -16.38 1.55
C GLN A 98 0.18 -15.66 2.85
N TYR A 99 0.63 -16.40 3.86
CA TYR A 99 1.06 -15.87 5.14
C TYR A 99 2.28 -14.97 4.99
N THR A 100 3.27 -15.40 4.19
CA THR A 100 4.42 -14.57 3.82
C THR A 100 4.00 -13.29 3.11
N ARG A 101 3.04 -13.35 2.18
CA ARG A 101 2.50 -12.14 1.52
C ARG A 101 1.80 -11.21 2.51
N TYR A 102 0.98 -11.77 3.41
CA TYR A 102 0.31 -11.03 4.47
C TYR A 102 1.29 -10.30 5.38
N LEU A 103 2.36 -10.97 5.83
CA LEU A 103 3.40 -10.35 6.66
C LEU A 103 4.10 -9.19 5.93
N LYS A 104 4.46 -9.39 4.65
CA LYS A 104 5.05 -8.33 3.81
C LYS A 104 4.10 -7.14 3.67
N GLN A 105 2.81 -7.39 3.44
CA GLN A 105 1.80 -6.34 3.34
C GLN A 105 1.62 -5.58 4.66
N LYS A 106 1.57 -6.30 5.79
CA LYS A 106 1.48 -5.70 7.13
C LYS A 106 2.69 -4.80 7.43
N GLN A 107 3.90 -5.27 7.11
CA GLN A 107 5.11 -4.47 7.26
C GLN A 107 5.11 -3.25 6.34
N ALA A 108 4.72 -3.41 5.07
CA ALA A 108 4.64 -2.31 4.12
C ALA A 108 3.60 -1.25 4.52
N LEU A 109 2.48 -1.62 5.16
CA LEU A 109 1.54 -0.66 5.74
C LEU A 109 2.16 0.17 6.88
N GLN A 110 2.96 -0.47 7.74
CA GLN A 110 3.69 0.24 8.80
C GLN A 110 4.75 1.19 8.21
N ASN A 111 5.48 0.73 7.18
CA ASN A 111 6.45 1.56 6.47
C ASN A 111 5.78 2.76 5.80
N LEU A 112 4.61 2.57 5.18
CA LEU A 112 3.83 3.66 4.58
C LEU A 112 3.38 4.69 5.63
N ASN A 113 2.97 4.23 6.82
CA ASN A 113 2.67 5.12 7.94
C ASN A 113 3.89 6.00 8.30
N THR A 114 5.06 5.39 8.41
CA THR A 114 6.32 6.11 8.69
C THR A 114 6.65 7.08 7.57
N ASP A 115 6.57 6.67 6.31
CA ASP A 115 6.79 7.54 5.14
C ASP A 115 5.85 8.75 5.13
N ILE A 116 4.55 8.54 5.42
CA ILE A 116 3.60 9.66 5.53
C ILE A 116 4.05 10.63 6.63
N SER A 117 4.48 10.13 7.79
CA SER A 117 4.92 10.99 8.89
C SER A 117 6.21 11.74 8.62
N THR A 118 7.17 11.16 7.90
CA THR A 118 8.48 11.77 7.64
C THR A 118 8.46 12.76 6.48
N THR A 119 7.45 12.69 5.61
CA THR A 119 7.38 13.46 4.37
C THR A 119 6.29 14.52 4.37
N ILE A 120 5.70 14.78 5.53
CA ILE A 120 4.90 15.97 5.78
C ILE A 120 5.75 17.06 6.46
N ALA A 121 5.44 18.32 6.18
CA ALA A 121 6.09 19.41 6.90
C ALA A 121 5.75 19.36 8.40
N LYS A 122 6.73 19.69 9.25
CA LYS A 122 6.61 19.65 10.72
C LYS A 122 5.35 20.34 11.25
N ARG A 123 4.97 21.46 10.62
CA ARG A 123 3.77 22.23 11.00
C ARG A 123 2.46 21.46 10.88
N HIS A 124 2.40 20.38 10.09
CA HIS A 124 1.21 19.58 9.84
C HIS A 124 1.15 18.28 10.66
N ILE A 125 2.17 17.99 11.47
CA ILE A 125 2.23 16.75 12.28
C ILE A 125 1.01 16.60 13.20
N TYR A 126 0.47 17.72 13.70
CA TYR A 126 -0.73 17.71 14.55
C TYR A 126 -1.95 17.08 13.85
N LEU A 127 -2.02 17.11 12.51
CA LEU A 127 -3.09 16.49 11.73
C LEU A 127 -3.05 14.95 11.78
N LEU A 128 -1.92 14.38 12.19
CA LEU A 128 -1.70 12.93 12.33
C LEU A 128 -1.94 12.42 13.76
N HIS A 129 -2.21 13.30 14.73
CA HIS A 129 -2.48 12.88 16.11
C HIS A 129 -3.68 11.91 16.17
N ASN A 130 -3.50 10.79 16.88
CA ASN A 130 -4.51 9.72 17.03
C ASN A 130 -4.99 9.14 15.68
N LYS A 131 -4.11 9.10 14.67
CA LYS A 131 -4.35 8.46 13.37
C LYS A 131 -3.33 7.34 13.18
N ASP A 132 -3.75 6.12 13.49
CA ASP A 132 -2.84 4.96 13.51
C ASP A 132 -2.75 4.23 12.17
N THR A 133 -3.73 4.42 11.29
CA THR A 133 -3.75 3.77 9.96
C THR A 133 -3.32 4.73 8.86
N PRO A 134 -2.68 4.22 7.78
CA PRO A 134 -2.33 5.06 6.63
C PRO A 134 -3.56 5.73 6.02
N HIS A 135 -4.70 5.01 5.94
CA HIS A 135 -5.97 5.57 5.48
C HIS A 135 -6.39 6.79 6.31
N ALA A 136 -6.45 6.67 7.63
CA ALA A 136 -6.90 7.74 8.51
C ALA A 136 -5.98 8.98 8.41
N ARG A 137 -4.67 8.77 8.26
CA ARG A 137 -3.69 9.84 8.03
C ARG A 137 -3.93 10.52 6.68
N LEU A 138 -4.07 9.76 5.61
CA LEU A 138 -4.28 10.28 4.27
C LEU A 138 -5.60 11.04 4.14
N VAL A 139 -6.69 10.56 4.76
CA VAL A 139 -7.98 11.27 4.79
C VAL A 139 -7.86 12.60 5.54
N SER A 140 -7.19 12.61 6.70
CA SER A 140 -6.95 13.84 7.46
C SER A 140 -6.16 14.85 6.63
N LEU A 141 -5.03 14.44 6.06
CA LEU A 141 -4.20 15.32 5.23
C LEU A 141 -4.96 15.81 3.99
N LYS A 142 -5.73 14.94 3.32
CA LYS A 142 -6.54 15.32 2.16
C LYS A 142 -7.55 16.41 2.52
N LYS A 143 -8.22 16.29 3.66
CA LYS A 143 -9.22 17.28 4.11
C LYS A 143 -8.62 18.68 4.30
N HIS A 144 -7.36 18.76 4.74
CA HIS A 144 -6.72 20.03 5.08
C HIS A 144 -5.80 20.60 3.99
N LEU A 145 -5.22 19.73 3.15
CA LEU A 145 -4.14 20.07 2.23
C LEU A 145 -4.44 19.72 0.77
N ALA A 146 -5.51 18.99 0.47
CA ALA A 146 -5.91 18.86 -0.94
C ALA A 146 -6.46 20.20 -1.44
N PRO A 147 -6.00 20.72 -2.59
CA PRO A 147 -6.62 21.87 -3.23
C PRO A 147 -8.10 21.56 -3.46
N SER A 148 -8.98 22.52 -3.15
CA SER A 148 -10.37 22.43 -3.59
C SER A 148 -10.38 22.22 -5.11
N THR A 149 -11.30 21.41 -5.62
CA THR A 149 -11.41 21.07 -7.05
C THR A 149 -11.43 22.31 -7.97
N ALA A 150 -11.90 23.45 -7.47
CA ALA A 150 -11.87 24.74 -8.17
C ALA A 150 -10.46 25.36 -8.30
N VAL A 151 -9.61 25.20 -7.29
CA VAL A 151 -8.21 25.67 -7.28
C VAL A 151 -7.37 24.77 -8.19
N HIS A 152 -7.55 23.45 -8.09
CA HIS A 152 -6.87 22.50 -8.97
C HIS A 152 -7.17 22.74 -10.46
N ARG A 153 -8.43 23.05 -10.80
CA ARG A 153 -8.82 23.40 -12.17
C ARG A 153 -8.12 24.68 -12.66
N ARG A 154 -7.96 25.69 -11.78
CA ARG A 154 -7.25 26.93 -12.10
C ARG A 154 -5.76 26.67 -12.30
N ASP A 155 -5.12 25.92 -11.41
CA ASP A 155 -3.69 25.60 -11.51
C ASP A 155 -3.36 24.83 -12.79
N LEU A 156 -4.21 23.88 -13.19
CA LEU A 156 -4.07 23.17 -14.47
C LEU A 156 -4.17 24.10 -15.68
N ILE A 157 -5.11 25.06 -15.64
CA ILE A 157 -5.27 26.06 -16.70
C ILE A 157 -4.06 26.99 -16.75
N ASP A 158 -3.56 27.44 -15.60
CA ASP A 158 -2.44 28.36 -15.52
C ASP A 158 -1.12 27.67 -15.90
N ASN A 159 -0.91 26.42 -15.50
CA ASN A 159 0.21 25.60 -15.96
C ASN A 159 0.15 25.37 -17.48
N TYR A 160 -1.02 25.01 -18.02
CA TYR A 160 -1.21 24.85 -19.47
C TYR A 160 -0.91 26.14 -20.24
N ARG A 161 -1.42 27.29 -19.75
CA ARG A 161 -1.16 28.61 -20.34
C ARG A 161 0.32 28.98 -20.28
N THR A 162 0.99 28.68 -19.18
CA THR A 162 2.42 28.94 -19.01
C THR A 162 3.23 28.11 -20.00
N SER A 163 2.95 26.81 -20.12
CA SER A 163 3.62 25.93 -21.08
C SER A 163 3.29 26.26 -22.54
N ALA A 164 2.10 26.80 -22.82
CA ALA A 164 1.71 27.26 -24.16
C ALA A 164 2.31 28.62 -24.55
N CYS A 165 2.69 29.46 -23.58
CA CYS A 165 3.27 30.79 -23.80
C CYS A 165 4.80 30.78 -23.92
N VAL A 166 5.49 29.69 -23.53
CA VAL A 166 6.93 29.53 -23.81
C VAL A 166 7.11 29.33 -25.32
N PRO A 167 7.74 30.26 -26.06
CA PRO A 167 7.95 30.08 -27.48
C PRO A 167 8.88 28.89 -27.69
N ARG A 168 8.50 28.00 -28.61
CA ARG A 168 9.36 26.93 -29.12
C ARG A 168 10.64 27.61 -29.62
N GLN A 169 11.75 27.52 -28.87
CA GLN A 169 13.04 28.00 -29.36
C GLN A 169 13.43 27.10 -30.53
N SER A 170 13.03 27.53 -31.73
CA SER A 170 13.53 26.99 -32.99
C SER A 170 15.01 27.35 -33.06
N HIS A 171 15.86 26.37 -32.78
CA HIS A 171 17.26 26.41 -33.15
C HIS A 171 17.35 26.52 -34.68
N THR A 172 17.61 27.72 -35.17
CA THR A 172 18.02 27.95 -36.55
C THR A 172 19.54 27.77 -36.60
N ILE A 173 19.99 26.80 -37.40
CA ILE A 173 21.38 26.58 -37.81
C ILE A 173 21.69 27.51 -38.98
#